data_AF-A0A1M7AFL3-F1
#
_entry.id   AF-A0A1M7AFL3-F1
#
_cell.length_a   1.000
_cell.length_b   1.000
_cell.length_c   1.000
_cell.angle_alpha   90.00
_cell.angle_beta   90.00
_cell.angle_gamma   90.00
#
_symmetry.space_group_name_H-M   'P 1'
#
loop_
_entity.id
_entity.type
_entity.pdbx_description
1 polymer ?
#
loop_
_entity_poly.entity_id
_entity_poly.type
_entity_poly.pdbx_seq_one_letter_code
_entity_poly.pdbx_strand_id
1 'polypeptide(L)' 'METEKEKKMKKAVAVVGFLPVGSGDGYGYGGGAVLTIGDKSIHFGESYESSKLAEEVARRWNAGSSSEPAQS' A
#
# COMPACT_ATOMS: atom_id res chain seq x y z
N MET A 1 15.00 4.26 -22.17
CA MET A 1 14.94 5.48 -21.35
C MET A 1 13.75 5.35 -20.44
N GLU A 2 13.94 5.24 -19.14
CA GLU A 2 12.82 5.30 -18.19
C GLU A 2 12.31 6.73 -18.13
N THR A 3 10.99 6.89 -18.13
CA THR A 3 10.31 8.18 -18.04
C THR A 3 10.42 8.74 -16.61
N GLU A 4 10.38 10.06 -16.46
CA GLU A 4 10.40 10.73 -15.14
C GLU A 4 9.27 10.25 -14.21
N LYS A 5 8.13 9.84 -14.78
CA LYS A 5 7.00 9.29 -14.05
C LYS A 5 7.31 7.92 -13.44
N GLU A 6 8.02 7.05 -14.17
CA GLU A 6 8.44 5.73 -13.70
C GLU A 6 9.47 5.84 -12.58
N LYS A 7 10.44 6.76 -12.71
CA LYS A 7 11.40 7.05 -11.64
C LYS A 7 10.70 7.56 -10.37
N LYS A 8 9.71 8.44 -10.51
CA LYS A 8 8.95 8.99 -9.39
C LYS A 8 8.11 7.91 -8.69
N MET A 9 7.51 6.99 -9.44
CA MET A 9 6.81 5.82 -8.87
C MET A 9 7.75 4.90 -8.10
N LYS A 10 8.94 4.59 -8.63
CA LYS A 10 9.94 3.76 -7.91
C LYS A 10 10.40 4.37 -6.57
N LYS A 11 10.36 5.70 -6.42
CA LYS A 11 10.69 6.41 -5.17
C LYS A 11 9.48 6.66 -4.26
N ALA A 12 8.26 6.30 -4.67
CA ALA A 12 7.07 6.55 -3.88
C ALA A 12 6.98 5.60 -2.67
N VAL A 13 6.70 6.14 -1.49
CA VAL A 13 6.48 5.34 -0.28
C VAL A 13 5.11 4.67 -0.34
N ALA A 14 5.06 3.39 -0.01
CA ALA A 14 3.84 2.61 0.16
C ALA A 14 3.34 2.70 1.60
N VAL A 15 2.06 3.05 1.77
CA VAL A 15 1.38 3.21 3.07
C VAL A 15 0.10 2.39 3.07
N VAL A 16 -0.16 1.66 4.15
CA VAL A 16 -1.42 0.92 4.36
C VAL A 16 -2.35 1.77 5.23
N GLY A 17 -3.59 1.90 4.79
CA GLY A 17 -4.70 2.44 5.56
C GLY A 17 -5.85 1.45 5.65
N PHE A 18 -6.82 1.73 6.52
CA PHE A 18 -7.99 0.90 6.72
C PHE A 18 -9.23 1.77 6.55
N LEU A 19 -10.21 1.28 5.78
CA LEU A 19 -11.49 1.95 5.70
C LEU A 19 -12.19 1.89 7.07
N PRO A 20 -13.01 2.89 7.41
CA PRO A 20 -13.79 2.84 8.63
C PRO A 20 -14.72 1.63 8.61
N VAL A 21 -14.92 1.03 9.78
CA VAL A 21 -15.88 -0.05 9.98
C VAL A 21 -17.28 0.54 9.78
N GLY A 22 -17.88 0.30 8.61
CA GLY A 22 -19.20 0.77 8.26
C GLY A 22 -20.22 -0.36 8.33
N SER A 23 -20.97 -0.45 9.44
CA SER A 23 -22.14 -1.32 9.52
C SER A 23 -23.32 -0.63 8.83
N GLY A 24 -23.57 -0.96 7.56
CA GLY A 24 -24.85 -0.64 6.93
C GLY A 24 -26.00 -1.56 7.40
N ASP A 25 -25.67 -2.74 7.95
CA ASP A 25 -26.61 -3.83 8.16
C ASP A 25 -26.30 -4.78 9.35
N GLY A 26 -25.23 -4.54 10.12
CA GLY A 26 -24.91 -5.31 11.33
C GLY A 26 -24.07 -6.58 11.13
N TYR A 27 -23.65 -6.91 9.90
CA TYR A 27 -22.78 -8.07 9.59
C TYR A 27 -21.47 -7.71 8.88
N GLY A 28 -21.14 -6.42 8.77
CA GLY A 28 -19.96 -5.93 8.06
C GLY A 28 -18.64 -6.32 8.74
N TYR A 29 -17.81 -7.10 8.04
CA TYR A 29 -16.40 -7.23 8.36
C TYR A 29 -15.72 -5.88 8.15
N GLY A 30 -14.84 -5.51 9.09
CA GLY A 30 -14.27 -4.17 9.21
C GLY A 30 -13.65 -3.61 7.93
N GLY A 31 -13.76 -2.30 7.77
CA GLY A 31 -13.44 -1.61 6.53
C GLY A 31 -12.07 -1.98 5.97
N GLY A 32 -12.07 -2.39 4.71
CA GLY A 32 -10.97 -3.12 4.11
C GLY A 32 -9.64 -2.37 4.04
N ALA A 33 -8.58 -3.17 3.89
CA ALA A 33 -7.22 -2.69 3.78
C ALA A 33 -7.01 -2.00 2.43
N VAL A 34 -6.44 -0.80 2.47
CA VAL A 34 -6.12 0.02 1.29
C VAL A 34 -4.63 0.29 1.27
N LEU A 35 -3.94 -0.11 0.21
CA LEU A 35 -2.55 0.20 -0.04
C LEU A 35 -2.46 1.45 -0.92
N THR A 36 -1.76 2.48 -0.46
CA THR A 36 -1.50 3.69 -1.23
C THR A 36 -0.02 3.77 -1.61
N ILE A 37 0.27 3.94 -2.91
CA ILE A 37 1.61 4.10 -3.47
C ILE A 37 1.59 5.33 -4.37
N GLY A 38 2.24 6.41 -3.95
CA GLY A 38 2.22 7.67 -4.70
C GLY A 38 0.80 8.22 -4.84
N ASP A 39 0.29 8.31 -6.08
CA ASP A 39 -1.06 8.80 -6.40
C ASP A 39 -2.09 7.68 -6.63
N LYS A 40 -1.75 6.43 -6.30
CA LYS A 40 -2.61 5.26 -6.50
C LYS A 40 -3.00 4.62 -5.18
N SER A 41 -4.27 4.24 -5.09
CA SER A 41 -4.82 3.47 -3.97
C SER A 41 -5.43 2.17 -4.48
N ILE A 42 -5.09 1.06 -3.82
CA ILE A 42 -5.48 -0.29 -4.19
C ILE A 42 -6.22 -0.90 -3.00
N HIS A 43 -7.47 -1.33 -3.20
CA HIS A 43 -8.25 -2.01 -2.18
C HIS A 43 -7.93 -3.52 -2.19
N PHE A 44 -7.53 -4.06 -1.03
CA PHE A 44 -7.15 -5.47 -0.87
C PHE A 44 -8.30 -6.33 -0.32
N GLY A 45 -9.35 -5.71 0.22
CA GLY A 45 -10.49 -6.38 0.82
C GLY A 45 -10.54 -6.28 2.34
N GLU A 46 -11.57 -6.89 2.93
CA GLU A 46 -12.03 -6.70 4.32
C GLU A 46 -11.56 -7.79 5.29
N SER A 47 -10.79 -8.77 4.80
CA SER A 47 -10.32 -9.87 5.65
C SER A 47 -9.01 -9.53 6.37
N TYR A 48 -8.71 -10.30 7.42
CA TYR A 48 -7.43 -10.23 8.10
C TYR A 48 -6.27 -10.59 7.16
N GLU A 49 -6.47 -11.58 6.29
CA GLU A 49 -5.51 -12.01 5.27
C GLU A 49 -5.26 -10.89 4.24
N SER A 50 -6.31 -10.18 3.81
CA SER A 50 -6.19 -9.00 2.94
C SER A 50 -5.32 -7.91 3.59
N SER A 51 -5.50 -7.69 4.89
CA SER A 51 -4.69 -6.74 5.66
C SER A 51 -3.23 -7.16 5.73
N LYS A 52 -2.96 -8.44 6.01
CA LYS A 52 -1.59 -8.99 6.04
C LYS A 52 -0.91 -8.96 4.69
N LEU A 53 -1.66 -9.18 3.62
CA LEU A 53 -1.12 -9.07 2.28
C LEU A 53 -0.77 -7.61 1.93
N ALA A 54 -1.63 -6.65 2.27
CA ALA A 54 -1.35 -5.23 2.05
C ALA A 54 -0.10 -4.76 2.81
N GLU A 55 0.06 -5.18 4.07
CA GLU A 55 1.26 -4.91 4.88
C GLU A 55 2.53 -5.48 4.25
N GLU A 56 2.50 -6.73 3.77
CA GLU A 56 3.66 -7.36 3.14
C GLU A 56 4.05 -6.69 1.82
N VAL A 57 3.07 -6.30 1.00
CA VAL A 57 3.32 -5.57 -0.25
C VAL A 57 3.95 -4.22 0.04
N ALA A 58 3.43 -3.47 1.02
CA ALA A 58 4.01 -2.18 1.42
C ALA A 58 5.46 -2.31 1.89
N ARG A 59 5.74 -3.34 2.71
CA ARG A 59 7.10 -3.63 3.21
C ARG A 59 8.07 -3.90 2.07
N ARG A 60 7.71 -4.77 1.13
CA ARG A 60 8.58 -5.12 -0.01
C ARG A 60 8.81 -3.93 -0.93
N TRP A 61 7.77 -3.15 -1.19
CA TRP A 61 7.87 -1.94 -1.99
C TRP A 61 8.87 -0.95 -1.38
N ASN A 62 8.69 -0.64 -0.09
CA ASN A 62 9.55 0.30 0.63
C ASN A 62 11.01 -0.18 0.77
N ALA A 63 11.22 -1.49 0.90
CA ALA A 63 12.55 -2.09 0.90
C ALA A 63 13.24 -1.95 -0.47
N GLY A 64 12.51 -2.16 -1.56
CA GLY A 64 13.01 -1.97 -2.93
C GLY A 64 13.34 -0.51 -3.25
N SER A 65 12.53 0.44 -2.76
CA SER A 65 12.75 1.88 -2.95
C SER A 65 13.94 2.44 -2.15
N SER A 66 14.41 1.72 -1.13
CA SER A 66 15.55 2.14 -0.28
C SER A 66 16.92 1.87 -0.90
N SER A 67 16.99 1.44 -2.17
CA SER A 67 18.24 1.16 -2.87
C SER A 67 18.85 2.43 -3.49
N GLU A 68 19.11 3.45 -2.68
CA GLU A 68 20.20 4.40 -2.98
C GLU A 68 21.48 3.82 -2.37
N PRO A 69 22.59 3.64 -3.14
CA PRO A 69 23.86 3.34 -2.51
C PRO A 69 24.16 4.51 -1.58
N ALA A 70 24.33 4.21 -0.29
CA ALA A 70 24.84 5.17 0.67
C ALA A 70 26.15 5.73 0.10
N GLN A 71 26.11 6.96 -0.43
CA GLN A 71 27.32 7.67 -0.83
C GLN A 71 28.15 7.84 0.44
N SER A 72 29.23 7.06 0.51
CA SER A 72 30.32 7.18 1.49
C SER A 72 31.53 7.71 0.76
#